data_AF-A0A657AN67-F1
#
_entry.id   AF-A0A657AN67-F1
#
_cell.length_a   1.000
_cell.length_b   1.000
_cell.length_c   1.000
_cell.angle_alpha   90.00
_cell.angle_beta   90.00
_cell.angle_gamma   90.00
#
_symmetry.space_group_name_H-M   'P 1'
#
loop_
_entity.id
_entity.type
_entity.pdbx_description
1 polymer ?
#
loop_
_entity_poly.entity_id
_entity_poly.type
_entity_poly.pdbx_seq_one_letter_code
_entity_poly.pdbx_strand_id
1 'polypeptide(L)' 'MTTVAGLLPLLFETSLQAQFLIPMAVSISFGLAYATILILFVIPALISLIEEFKDKRAAK' A
#
# COMPACT_ATOMS: atom_id res chain seq x y z
N MET A 1 9.61 0.85 -4.68
CA MET A 1 9.59 -0.23 -5.69
C MET A 1 10.14 -1.56 -5.18
N THR A 2 10.87 -1.58 -4.06
CA THR A 2 11.59 -2.76 -3.54
C THR A 2 10.70 -3.91 -3.07
N THR A 3 9.45 -3.67 -2.65
CA THR A 3 8.53 -4.74 -2.17
C THR A 3 7.83 -5.49 -3.29
N VAL A 4 7.37 -4.80 -4.33
CA VAL A 4 6.72 -5.42 -5.51
C VAL A 4 7.77 -6.06 -6.42
N ALA A 5 8.92 -5.42 -6.59
CA ALA A 5 10.01 -5.95 -7.41
C ALA A 5 10.68 -7.20 -6.79
N GLY A 6 10.65 -7.35 -5.45
CA GLY A 6 11.21 -8.51 -4.76
C GLY A 6 10.43 -9.81 -4.98
N LEU A 7 9.15 -9.72 -5.39
CA LEU A 7 8.29 -10.87 -5.70
C LEU A 7 8.41 -11.31 -7.18
N LEU A 8 9.12 -10.56 -8.01
CA LEU A 8 9.36 -10.89 -9.42
C LEU A 8 10.07 -12.25 -9.63
N PRO A 9 11.14 -12.62 -8.89
CA PRO A 9 11.77 -13.93 -9.03
C PRO A 9 10.84 -15.11 -8.67
N LEU A 10 9.89 -14.91 -7.75
CA LEU A 10 8.88 -15.91 -7.37
C LEU A 10 7.93 -16.29 -8.52
N LEU A 11 7.75 -15.41 -9.51
CA LEU A 11 6.95 -15.68 -10.70
C LEU A 11 7.65 -16.61 -11.70
N PHE A 12 8.97 -16.80 -11.57
CA PHE A 12 9.77 -17.67 -12.44
C PHE A 12 10.06 -19.05 -11.81
N GLU A 13 9.58 -19.28 -10.59
CA GLU A 13 9.79 -20.52 -9.85
C GLU A 13 8.71 -21.56 -10.23
N THR A 14 9.10 -22.73 -10.75
CA THR A 14 8.16 -23.73 -11.27
C THR A 14 7.71 -24.78 -10.25
N SER A 15 8.12 -24.65 -8.99
CA SER A 15 7.80 -25.63 -7.94
C SER A 15 6.30 -25.65 -7.61
N LEU A 16 5.76 -26.80 -7.20
CA LEU A 16 4.35 -26.91 -6.78
C LEU A 16 4.02 -25.98 -5.60
N GLN A 17 4.98 -25.69 -4.72
CA GLN A 17 4.76 -24.71 -3.64
C GLN A 17 4.69 -23.26 -4.19
N ALA A 18 5.49 -22.93 -5.20
CA ALA A 18 5.46 -21.60 -5.82
C ALA A 18 4.14 -21.30 -6.51
N GLN A 19 3.48 -22.31 -7.10
CA GLN A 19 2.18 -22.13 -7.77
C GLN A 19 1.07 -21.61 -6.84
N PHE A 20 1.11 -21.93 -5.54
CA PHE A 20 0.19 -21.34 -4.57
C PHE A 20 0.60 -19.93 -4.12
N LEU A 21 1.90 -19.64 -4.11
CA LEU A 21 2.46 -18.35 -3.73
C LEU A 21 2.27 -17.28 -4.82
N ILE A 22 2.30 -17.66 -6.10
CA ILE A 22 2.10 -16.74 -7.24
C ILE A 22 0.79 -15.93 -7.13
N PRO A 23 -0.41 -16.53 -7.00
CA PRO A 23 -1.66 -15.76 -6.93
C PRO A 23 -1.75 -14.88 -5.67
N MET A 24 -1.15 -15.31 -4.55
CA MET A 24 -1.06 -14.48 -3.35
C MET A 24 -0.13 -13.27 -3.56
N ALA A 25 1.05 -13.49 -4.13
CA ALA A 25 2.04 -12.45 -4.41
C ALA A 25 1.50 -11.40 -5.38
N VAL A 26 0.76 -11.81 -6.42
CA VAL A 26 0.09 -10.89 -7.37
C VAL A 26 -0.93 -10.01 -6.64
N SER A 27 -1.80 -10.61 -5.82
CA SER A 27 -2.85 -9.89 -5.08
C SER A 27 -2.25 -8.84 -4.14
N ILE A 28 -1.22 -9.23 -3.38
CA ILE A 28 -0.53 -8.33 -2.44
C ILE A 28 0.21 -7.22 -3.19
N SER A 29 0.86 -7.54 -4.31
CA SER A 29 1.62 -6.56 -5.10
C SER A 29 0.73 -5.45 -5.66
N PHE A 30 -0.42 -5.81 -6.25
CA PHE A 30 -1.39 -4.83 -6.74
C PHE A 30 -2.00 -4.01 -5.59
N GLY A 31 -2.40 -4.69 -4.50
CA GLY A 31 -2.95 -4.02 -3.32
C GLY A 31 -1.98 -3.01 -2.71
N LEU A 32 -0.70 -3.38 -2.59
CA LEU A 32 0.34 -2.51 -2.04
C LEU A 32 0.66 -1.33 -2.95
N ALA A 33 0.75 -1.55 -4.27
CA ALA A 33 0.99 -0.47 -5.23
C ALA A 33 -0.14 0.58 -5.17
N TYR A 34 -1.39 0.12 -5.17
CA TYR A 34 -2.56 0.99 -5.06
C TYR A 34 -2.65 1.68 -3.70
N ALA A 35 -2.48 0.94 -2.61
CA ALA A 35 -2.49 1.49 -1.25
C ALA A 35 -1.40 2.55 -1.05
N THR A 36 -0.21 2.36 -1.63
CA THR A 36 0.88 3.35 -1.56
C THR A 36 0.45 4.68 -2.17
N ILE A 37 -0.16 4.65 -3.35
CA ILE A 37 -0.68 5.86 -4.02
C ILE A 37 -1.75 6.51 -3.13
N LEU A 38 -2.72 5.73 -2.66
CA LEU A 38 -3.78 6.26 -1.79
C LEU A 38 -3.23 6.88 -0.51
N ILE A 39 -2.35 6.20 0.21
CA ILE A 39 -1.77 6.65 1.48
C ILE A 39 -1.04 7.98 1.28
N LEU A 40 -0.27 8.14 0.20
CA LEU A 40 0.45 9.37 -0.10
C LEU A 40 -0.46 10.59 -0.28
N PHE A 41 -1.72 10.41 -0.69
CA PHE A 41 -2.69 11.51 -0.81
C PHE A 41 -3.62 11.62 0.40
N VAL A 42 -4.12 10.49 0.90
CA VAL A 42 -5.15 10.44 1.95
C VAL A 42 -4.59 10.77 3.32
N ILE A 43 -3.40 10.30 3.68
CA ILE A 43 -2.79 10.61 4.98
C ILE A 43 -2.55 12.10 5.16
N PRO A 44 -1.87 12.83 4.24
CA PRO A 44 -1.65 14.26 4.43
C PRO A 44 -2.97 15.06 4.40
N ALA A 45 -3.95 14.65 3.58
CA ALA A 45 -5.27 15.28 3.57
C ALA A 45 -6.00 15.09 4.92
N LEU A 46 -5.94 13.88 5.49
CA LEU A 46 -6.51 13.61 6.81
C LEU A 46 -5.84 14.41 7.92
N ILE A 47 -4.51 14.47 7.93
CA ILE A 47 -3.77 15.26 8.93
C ILE A 47 -4.15 16.74 8.83
N SER A 48 -4.15 17.30 7.62
CA SER A 48 -4.53 18.70 7.38
C SER A 48 -5.95 18.99 7.87
N LEU A 49 -6.89 18.08 7.59
CA LEU A 49 -8.28 18.21 8.03
C LEU A 49 -8.39 18.17 9.57
N ILE A 50 -7.66 17.25 10.22
CA ILE A 50 -7.64 17.13 11.68
C ILE A 50 -7.06 18.41 12.31
N GLU A 51 -6.00 18.98 11.72
CA GLU A 51 -5.40 20.24 12.18
C GLU A 51 -6.37 21.40 12.05
N GLU A 52 -7.04 21.55 10.90
CA GLU A 52 -8.08 22.57 10.72
C GLU A 52 -9.21 22.47 11.75
N PHE A 53 -9.67 21.25 12.06
CA PHE A 53 -10.70 21.03 13.08
C PHE A 53 -10.20 21.36 14.50
N LYS A 54 -8.94 21.06 14.80
CA LYS A 54 -8.32 21.38 16.09
C LYS A 54 -8.19 22.89 16.28
N ASP A 55 -7.73 23.61 15.25
CA ASP A 55 -7.55 25.06 15.30
C ASP A 55 -8.89 25.80 15.46
N LYS A 56 -9.93 25.36 14.73
CA LYS A 56 -11.29 25.89 14.90
C LYS A 56 -11.86 25.67 16.30
N ARG A 57 -11.46 24.59 16.98
CA ARG A 57 -11.88 24.31 18.36
C ARG A 57 -11.12 25.13 19.40
N ALA A 58 -9.85 25.47 19.14
CA ALA A 58 -9.03 26.30 20.03
C ALA A 58 -9.38 27.80 19.96
N ALA A 59 -9.90 28.26 18.82
CA ALA A 59 -10.35 29.63 18.63
C ALA A 59 -11.75 29.94 19.20
N LYS A 60 -12.40 28.96 19.83
CA LYS A 60 -13.75 29.05 20.41
C LYS A 60 -13.68 28.89 21.92
#